data_AF-A0A5C4UQI3-F1
#
_entry.id   AF-A0A5C4UQI3-F1
#
_cell.length_a   1.000
_cell.length_b   1.000
_cell.length_c   1.000
_cell.angle_alpha   90.00
_cell.angle_beta   90.00
_cell.angle_gamma   90.00
#
_symmetry.space_group_name_H-M   'P 1'
#
loop_
_entity.id
_entity.type
_entity.pdbx_description
1 polymer ?
#
loop_
_entity_poly.entity_id
_entity_poly.type
_entity_poly.pdbx_seq_one_letter_code
_entity_poly.pdbx_strand_id
1 'polypeptide(L)'
;MSAALDDLNRALASPRPEEMLAAAWEAFDVGLGLADAAAWEDGLDELQAVVAGQLCAEGRALLPLPVHGRPITPPAPSAASAQRCATLLDDTSAALTALADGCPTAELPLSGDVLRRAGELADQSARSLRALVSD
;
A
#
# COMPACT_ATOMS: atom_id res chain seq x y z
N MET A 1 13.41 2.71 10.72
CA MET A 1 12.16 2.86 9.94
C MET A 1 12.39 3.22 8.48
N SER A 2 13.25 4.20 8.11
CA SER A 2 13.48 4.54 6.69
C SER A 2 13.85 3.34 5.82
N ALA A 3 14.85 2.54 6.25
CA ALA A 3 15.36 1.43 5.45
C ALA A 3 14.31 0.36 5.07
N ALA A 4 13.28 0.14 5.91
CA ALA A 4 12.27 -0.87 5.64
C ALA A 4 11.29 -0.44 4.53
N LEU A 5 10.90 0.84 4.52
CA LEU A 5 10.08 1.40 3.43
C LEU A 5 10.89 1.51 2.13
N ASP A 6 12.17 1.87 2.24
CA ASP A 6 13.09 1.94 1.10
C ASP A 6 13.32 0.53 0.48
N ASP A 7 13.38 -0.52 1.31
CA ASP A 7 13.45 -1.90 0.85
C ASP A 7 12.15 -2.37 0.18
N LEU A 8 10.98 -1.99 0.71
CA LEU A 8 9.71 -2.24 0.04
C LEU A 8 9.64 -1.57 -1.33
N ASN A 9 10.05 -0.30 -1.42
CA ASN A 9 10.02 0.41 -2.69
C ASN A 9 10.96 -0.25 -3.73
N ARG A 10 12.13 -0.73 -3.29
CA ARG A 10 13.02 -1.51 -4.15
C ARG A 10 12.36 -2.80 -4.63
N ALA A 11 11.62 -3.49 -3.76
CA ALA A 11 10.93 -4.73 -4.10
C ALA A 11 9.72 -4.51 -5.04
N LEU A 12 9.04 -3.36 -4.96
CA LEU A 12 8.01 -2.96 -5.92
C LEU A 12 8.57 -2.79 -7.34
N ALA A 13 9.85 -2.43 -7.47
CA ALA A 13 10.55 -2.36 -8.74
C ALA A 13 11.13 -3.72 -9.21
N SER A 14 10.87 -4.82 -8.50
CA SER A 14 11.38 -6.13 -8.87
C SER A 14 10.77 -6.58 -10.21
N PRO A 15 11.57 -7.13 -11.14
CA PRO A 15 11.03 -7.73 -12.36
C PRO A 15 10.31 -9.06 -12.10
N ARG A 16 10.35 -9.57 -10.86
CA ARG A 16 9.68 -10.81 -10.46
C ARG A 16 8.30 -10.48 -9.88
N PRO A 17 7.20 -10.88 -10.54
CA PRO A 17 5.86 -10.54 -10.09
C PRO A 17 5.54 -11.01 -8.68
N GLU A 18 6.06 -12.16 -8.25
CA GLU A 18 5.84 -12.68 -6.90
C GLU A 18 6.48 -11.80 -5.80
N GLU A 19 7.66 -11.25 -6.06
CA GLU A 19 8.35 -10.34 -5.13
C GLU A 19 7.64 -8.97 -5.11
N MET A 20 7.23 -8.47 -6.27
CA MET A 20 6.50 -7.21 -6.40
C MET A 20 5.10 -7.28 -5.77
N LEU A 21 4.35 -8.38 -5.96
CA LEU A 21 3.04 -8.60 -5.33
C LEU A 21 3.16 -8.75 -3.81
N ALA A 22 4.20 -9.43 -3.31
CA ALA A 22 4.49 -9.48 -1.89
C ALA A 22 4.77 -8.08 -1.32
N ALA A 23 5.58 -7.28 -2.02
CA ALA A 23 5.86 -5.90 -1.62
C ALA A 23 4.61 -5.01 -1.62
N ALA A 24 3.75 -5.15 -2.62
CA ALA A 24 2.47 -4.44 -2.70
C ALA A 24 1.54 -4.82 -1.53
N TRP A 25 1.47 -6.11 -1.19
CA TRP A 25 0.71 -6.58 -0.02
C TRP A 25 1.23 -5.98 1.28
N GLU A 26 2.55 -5.97 1.48
CA GLU A 26 3.20 -5.40 2.67
C GLU A 26 3.02 -3.87 2.73
N ALA A 27 3.02 -3.17 1.59
CA ALA A 27 2.73 -1.74 1.52
C ALA A 27 1.31 -1.43 2.01
N PHE A 28 0.31 -2.23 1.64
CA PHE A 28 -1.04 -2.11 2.18
C PHE A 28 -1.10 -2.42 3.68
N ASP A 29 -0.38 -3.43 4.16
CA ASP A 29 -0.35 -3.75 5.61
C ASP A 29 0.24 -2.61 6.43
N VAL A 30 1.33 -1.99 5.94
CA VAL A 30 1.92 -0.80 6.56
C VAL A 30 0.95 0.38 6.53
N GLY A 31 0.29 0.62 5.41
CA GLY A 31 -0.73 1.67 5.27
C GLY A 31 -1.89 1.48 6.24
N LEU A 32 -2.38 0.25 6.39
CA LEU A 32 -3.41 -0.13 7.35
C LEU A 32 -2.96 0.12 8.79
N GLY A 33 -1.76 -0.31 9.16
CA GLY A 33 -1.23 -0.12 10.51
C GLY A 33 -1.02 1.35 10.87
N LEU A 34 -0.60 2.17 9.91
CA LEU A 34 -0.51 3.62 10.10
C LEU A 34 -1.90 4.26 10.26
N ALA A 35 -2.86 3.87 9.42
CA ALA A 35 -4.22 4.38 9.48
C ALA A 35 -4.91 4.04 10.81
N ASP A 36 -4.73 2.82 11.30
CA ASP A 36 -5.23 2.40 12.63
C ASP A 36 -4.63 3.25 13.75
N ALA A 37 -3.30 3.48 13.72
CA ALA A 37 -2.66 4.35 14.71
C ALA A 37 -3.12 5.81 14.61
N ALA A 38 -3.30 6.33 13.37
CA ALA A 38 -3.71 7.70 13.13
C ALA A 38 -5.15 8.00 13.58
N ALA A 39 -6.05 7.00 13.57
CA ALA A 39 -7.42 7.16 14.04
C ALA A 39 -7.52 7.53 15.54
N TRP A 40 -6.46 7.32 16.30
CA TRP A 40 -6.40 7.62 17.74
C TRP A 40 -5.47 8.79 18.08
N GLU A 41 -4.88 9.45 17.08
CA GLU A 41 -3.93 10.53 17.29
C GLU A 41 -4.62 11.90 17.20
N ASP A 42 -4.43 12.72 18.24
CA ASP A 42 -4.97 14.07 18.28
C ASP A 42 -4.38 14.94 17.15
N GLY A 43 -5.24 15.65 16.43
CA GLY A 43 -4.83 16.56 15.35
C GLY A 43 -4.66 15.90 13.98
N LEU A 44 -5.03 14.62 13.84
CA LEU A 44 -5.21 13.97 12.55
C LEU A 44 -6.71 13.76 12.25
N ASP A 45 -7.08 13.78 10.98
CA ASP A 45 -8.46 13.52 10.55
C ASP A 45 -8.81 12.03 10.71
N GLU A 46 -9.59 11.72 11.75
CA GLU A 46 -10.08 10.38 12.06
C GLU A 46 -10.86 9.74 10.90
N LEU A 47 -11.69 10.52 10.20
CA LEU A 47 -12.49 9.99 9.09
C LEU A 47 -11.57 9.56 7.94
N GLN A 48 -10.56 10.38 7.61
CA GLN A 48 -9.58 10.01 6.59
C GLN A 48 -8.73 8.81 7.01
N ALA A 49 -8.44 8.66 8.31
CA ALA A 49 -7.75 7.50 8.84
C ALA A 49 -8.57 6.22 8.64
N VAL A 50 -9.85 6.24 9.00
CA VAL A 50 -10.76 5.10 8.81
C VAL A 50 -10.89 4.73 7.33
N VAL A 51 -11.06 5.72 6.45
CA VAL A 51 -11.16 5.50 5.00
C VAL A 51 -9.86 4.87 4.45
N ALA A 52 -8.69 5.42 4.81
CA ALA A 52 -7.41 4.87 4.38
C ALA A 52 -7.22 3.42 4.86
N GLY A 53 -7.60 3.13 6.11
CA GLY A 53 -7.52 1.78 6.67
C GLY A 53 -8.40 0.78 5.91
N GLN A 54 -9.66 1.14 5.62
CA GLN A 54 -10.57 0.29 4.84
C GLN A 54 -10.04 0.01 3.44
N LEU A 55 -9.60 1.04 2.72
CA LEU A 55 -9.04 0.90 1.38
C LEU A 55 -7.77 0.04 1.37
N CYS A 56 -6.91 0.18 2.37
CA CYS A 56 -5.72 -0.66 2.52
C CYS A 56 -6.09 -2.12 2.80
N ALA A 57 -7.05 -2.36 3.70
CA ALA A 57 -7.53 -3.70 4.00
C ALA A 57 -8.15 -4.40 2.78
N GLU A 58 -8.96 -3.67 2.01
CA GLU A 58 -9.53 -4.17 0.75
C GLU A 58 -8.44 -4.47 -0.29
N GLY A 59 -7.50 -3.54 -0.51
CA GLY A 59 -6.40 -3.72 -1.45
C GLY A 59 -5.53 -4.93 -1.11
N ARG A 60 -5.20 -5.08 0.16
CA ARG A 60 -4.46 -6.24 0.69
C ARG A 60 -5.19 -7.56 0.47
N ALA A 61 -6.52 -7.58 0.63
CA ALA A 61 -7.33 -8.79 0.46
C ALA A 61 -7.41 -9.28 -1.01
N LEU A 62 -7.14 -8.40 -1.98
CA LEU A 62 -7.09 -8.76 -3.41
C LEU A 62 -5.76 -9.39 -3.83
N LEU A 63 -4.71 -9.26 -3.02
CA LEU A 63 -3.38 -9.75 -3.33
C LEU A 63 -3.10 -11.10 -2.64
N PRO A 64 -2.30 -11.99 -3.26
CA PRO A 64 -1.91 -13.23 -2.63
C PRO A 64 -1.12 -12.96 -1.35
N LEU A 65 -1.37 -13.79 -0.33
CA LEU A 65 -0.58 -13.74 0.90
C LEU A 65 0.89 -14.04 0.57
N PRO A 66 1.86 -13.20 1.00
CA PRO A 66 3.27 -13.46 0.74
C PRO A 66 3.73 -14.73 1.46
N VAL A 67 4.41 -15.62 0.73
CA VAL A 67 5.01 -16.86 1.27
C VAL A 67 6.14 -16.54 2.25
N HIS A 68 6.83 -15.43 2.01
CA HIS A 68 7.90 -14.91 2.86
C HIS A 68 7.57 -13.46 3.25
N GLY A 69 6.57 -13.30 4.14
CA GLY A 69 6.26 -12.00 4.72
C GLY A 69 7.31 -11.60 5.76
N ARG A 70 7.67 -10.32 5.78
CA ARG A 70 8.47 -9.75 6.87
C ARG A 70 7.60 -8.69 7.53
N PRO A 71 6.99 -8.96 8.69
CA PRO A 71 6.12 -7.98 9.33
C PRO A 71 6.89 -6.69 9.56
N ILE A 72 6.43 -5.61 8.94
CA ILE A 72 7.00 -4.28 9.09
C ILE A 72 6.21 -3.59 10.19
N THR A 73 6.90 -3.14 11.24
CA THR A 73 6.28 -2.30 12.25
C THR A 73 5.84 -0.99 11.60
N PRO A 74 4.54 -0.64 11.66
CA PRO A 74 4.07 0.60 11.07
C PRO A 74 4.73 1.80 11.78
N PRO A 75 4.99 2.89 11.04
CA PRO A 75 5.52 4.11 11.63
C PRO A 75 4.51 4.73 12.61
N ALA A 76 5.00 5.44 13.63
CA ALA A 76 4.13 6.28 14.45
C ALA A 76 3.38 7.31 13.58
N PRO A 77 2.12 7.61 13.88
CA PRO A 77 1.31 8.54 13.08
C PRO A 77 1.87 9.96 13.17
N SER A 78 2.06 10.57 12.01
CA SER A 78 2.54 11.94 11.84
C SER A 78 2.34 12.37 10.39
N ALA A 79 2.35 13.68 10.12
CA ALA A 79 2.34 14.20 8.76
C ALA A 79 3.42 13.58 7.86
N ALA A 80 4.64 13.42 8.41
CA ALA A 80 5.77 12.89 7.68
C ALA A 80 5.61 11.39 7.36
N SER A 81 5.11 10.60 8.30
CA SER A 81 4.88 9.17 8.08
C SER A 81 3.69 8.91 7.16
N ALA A 82 2.63 9.71 7.27
CA ALA A 82 1.50 9.73 6.35
C ALA A 82 1.94 10.02 4.91
N GLN A 83 2.72 11.08 4.69
CA GLN A 83 3.23 11.42 3.37
C GLN A 83 4.12 10.30 2.79
N ARG A 84 4.98 9.68 3.61
CA ARG A 84 5.87 8.60 3.14
C ARG A 84 5.10 7.33 2.78
N CYS A 85 4.10 6.95 3.59
CA CYS A 85 3.25 5.80 3.28
C CYS A 85 2.38 6.08 2.06
N ALA A 86 1.88 7.31 1.89
CA ALA A 86 1.16 7.71 0.69
C ALA A 86 2.04 7.59 -0.58
N THR A 87 3.31 8.01 -0.53
CA THR A 87 4.24 7.81 -1.66
C THR A 87 4.47 6.34 -1.95
N LEU A 88 4.63 5.48 -0.93
CA LEU A 88 4.77 4.04 -1.13
C LEU A 88 3.52 3.42 -1.79
N LEU A 89 2.32 3.90 -1.45
CA LEU A 89 1.07 3.45 -2.04
C LEU A 89 0.89 3.97 -3.48
N ASP A 90 1.36 5.17 -3.80
CA ASP A 90 1.43 5.62 -5.20
C ASP A 90 2.35 4.71 -6.03
N ASP A 91 3.54 4.39 -5.52
CA ASP A 91 4.49 3.49 -6.17
C ASP A 91 3.89 2.10 -6.35
N THR A 92 3.12 1.63 -5.35
CA THR A 92 2.35 0.38 -5.41
C THR A 92 1.27 0.42 -6.51
N SER A 93 0.52 1.52 -6.60
CA SER A 93 -0.48 1.73 -7.64
C SER A 93 0.12 1.68 -9.04
N ALA A 94 1.23 2.39 -9.24
CA ALA A 94 1.96 2.42 -10.50
C ALA A 94 2.47 1.02 -10.90
N ALA A 95 3.07 0.29 -9.96
CA ALA A 95 3.59 -1.05 -10.21
C ALA A 95 2.49 -2.06 -10.54
N LEU A 96 1.36 -2.05 -9.80
CA LEU A 96 0.21 -2.92 -10.07
C LEU A 96 -0.44 -2.62 -11.42
N THR A 97 -0.57 -1.35 -11.79
CA THR A 97 -1.09 -0.93 -13.09
C THR A 97 -0.17 -1.37 -14.22
N ALA A 98 1.14 -1.16 -14.07
CA ALA A 98 2.13 -1.60 -15.05
C ALA A 98 2.13 -3.12 -15.22
N LEU A 99 1.99 -3.89 -14.12
CA LEU A 99 1.89 -5.35 -14.18
C LEU A 99 0.61 -5.80 -14.90
N ALA A 100 -0.51 -5.13 -14.65
CA ALA A 100 -1.80 -5.43 -15.30
C ALA A 100 -1.76 -5.20 -16.83
N ASP A 101 -0.96 -4.24 -17.29
CA ASP A 101 -0.85 -3.86 -18.70
C ASP A 101 0.26 -4.63 -19.44
N GLY A 102 1.32 -5.04 -18.72
CA GLY A 102 2.53 -5.61 -19.30
C GLY A 102 2.63 -7.14 -19.29
N CYS A 103 1.78 -7.86 -18.53
CA CYS A 103 1.94 -9.29 -18.32
C CYS A 103 0.88 -10.12 -19.08
N PRO A 104 1.27 -11.16 -19.85
CA PRO A 104 0.31 -12.16 -20.30
C PRO A 104 -0.27 -12.87 -19.07
N THR A 105 -1.58 -12.76 -18.88
CA THR A 105 -2.34 -13.28 -17.72
C THR A 105 -2.18 -14.77 -17.43
N ALA A 106 -1.52 -15.52 -18.32
CA ALA A 106 -1.27 -16.96 -18.17
C ALA A 106 -0.19 -17.31 -17.12
N GLU A 107 0.65 -16.35 -16.71
CA GLU A 107 1.78 -16.61 -15.79
C GLU A 107 1.55 -16.10 -14.35
N LEU A 108 0.46 -15.35 -14.12
CA LEU A 108 0.15 -14.77 -12.82
C LEU A 108 -1.06 -15.45 -12.15
N PRO A 109 -1.08 -15.51 -10.81
CA PRO A 109 -2.23 -16.02 -10.06
C PRO A 109 -3.43 -15.06 -10.04
N LEU A 110 -3.29 -13.86 -10.60
CA LEU A 110 -4.31 -12.79 -10.59
C LEU A 110 -4.64 -12.33 -12.01
N SER A 111 -5.90 -11.96 -12.24
CA SER A 111 -6.30 -11.31 -13.50
C SER A 111 -5.85 -9.84 -13.54
N GLY A 112 -5.66 -9.30 -14.74
CA GLY A 112 -5.32 -7.88 -14.92
C GLY A 112 -6.34 -6.93 -14.29
N ASP A 113 -7.62 -7.29 -14.28
CA ASP A 113 -8.67 -6.46 -13.64
C ASP A 113 -8.54 -6.41 -12.12
N VAL A 114 -8.15 -7.52 -11.48
CA VAL A 114 -7.88 -7.54 -10.03
C VAL A 114 -6.65 -6.68 -9.71
N LEU A 115 -5.61 -6.75 -10.54
CA LEU A 115 -4.41 -5.92 -10.39
C LEU A 115 -4.72 -4.42 -10.54
N ARG A 116 -5.51 -4.03 -11.55
CA ARG A 116 -5.96 -2.63 -11.72
C ARG A 116 -6.78 -2.17 -10.52
N ARG A 117 -7.71 -3.02 -10.04
CA ARG A 117 -8.52 -2.68 -8.87
C ARG A 117 -7.68 -2.49 -7.61
N ALA A 118 -6.69 -3.36 -7.38
CA ALA A 118 -5.75 -3.18 -6.29
C ALA A 118 -4.95 -1.87 -6.46
N GLY A 119 -4.51 -1.54 -7.68
CA GLY A 119 -3.83 -0.27 -7.97
C GLY A 119 -4.68 0.97 -7.68
N GLU A 120 -5.98 0.94 -8.02
CA GLU A 120 -6.93 2.00 -7.69
C GLU A 120 -7.12 2.18 -6.18
N LEU A 121 -7.14 1.08 -5.42
CA LEU A 121 -7.26 1.11 -3.96
C LEU A 121 -5.99 1.67 -3.31
N ALA A 122 -4.81 1.38 -3.85
CA ALA A 122 -3.55 1.97 -3.40
C ALA A 122 -3.54 3.49 -3.61
N ASP A 123 -3.92 3.96 -4.80
CA ASP A 123 -4.03 5.39 -5.12
C ASP A 123 -5.06 6.12 -4.23
N GLN A 124 -6.23 5.52 -4.00
CA GLN A 124 -7.23 6.07 -3.07
C GLN A 124 -6.71 6.12 -1.63
N SER A 125 -6.04 5.06 -1.17
CA SER A 125 -5.45 5.01 0.17
C SER A 125 -4.40 6.10 0.34
N ALA A 126 -3.54 6.31 -0.68
CA ALA A 126 -2.52 7.35 -0.66
C ALA A 126 -3.13 8.75 -0.54
N ARG A 127 -4.22 9.03 -1.28
CA ARG A 127 -4.96 10.29 -1.15
C ARG A 127 -5.52 10.50 0.24
N SER A 128 -6.17 9.49 0.83
CA SER A 128 -6.71 9.61 2.19
C SER A 128 -5.62 9.79 3.24
N LEU A 129 -4.48 9.11 3.13
CA LEU A 129 -3.35 9.34 4.04
C LEU A 129 -2.81 10.77 3.96
N ARG A 130 -2.77 11.38 2.77
CA ARG A 130 -2.37 12.80 2.63
C ARG A 130 -3.39 13.75 3.24
N ALA A 131 -4.66 13.38 3.17
CA ALA A 131 -5.75 14.18 3.73
C ALA A 131 -5.77 14.18 5.27
N LEU A 132 -5.05 13.26 5.94
CA LEU A 132 -4.96 13.20 7.42
C LEU A 132 -4.53 14.51 8.07
N VAL A 133 -3.75 15.32 7.35
CA VAL A 133 -3.13 16.57 7.86
C VAL A 133 -3.66 17.81 7.15
N SER A 134 -4.76 17.68 6.42
CA SER A 134 -5.40 18.83 5.78
C SER A 134 -6.28 19.54 6.82
N ASP A 135 -5.92 20.79 7.12
CA ASP A 135 -6.65 21.72 8.01
C ASP A 135 -8.09 22.02 7.55
#